data_AF-A0A821ZTS9-F1
#
_entry.id   AF-A0A821ZTS9-F1
#
_cell.length_a   1.000
_cell.length_b   1.000
_cell.length_c   1.000
_cell.angle_alpha   90.00
_cell.angle_beta   90.00
_cell.angle_gamma   90.00
#
_symmetry.space_group_name_H-M   'P 1'
#
loop_
_entity.id
_entity.type
_entity.pdbx_description
1 polymer ?
#
loop_
_entity_poly.entity_id
_entity_poly.type
_entity_poly.pdbx_seq_one_letter_code
_entity_poly.pdbx_strand_id
1 'polypeptide(L)'
;TLDNNNIPICADSTNQTYQCQSSSIEGVRRLYPKHQLIYNSSQVTYSSVNSQLTINFRYSDCSRPTLFTSWPTSSTTVNRASAASDAASGTYDLVFNSQTYSSIPVDISATDLANRLQSSSDFGYLNVTRTGDCSGYSYTIEWITNGGQKSPISITNTASILPAGTTVTPSIVQSGGVLFKPLSGDMTRTYQTNPQVEVFVGGYPSECIGTGTCDFQWLSSQTPTVSAVSQNSMTLTITGTGFSTTTNA
;
A
#
# COMPACT_ATOMS: atom_id res chain seq x y z
N THR A 1 32.15 -17.35 11.91
CA THR A 1 32.46 -18.34 10.84
C THR A 1 32.08 -19.72 11.36
N LEU A 2 31.97 -20.76 10.52
CA LEU A 2 31.69 -22.14 11.00
C LEU A 2 33.00 -22.93 11.09
N ASP A 3 33.12 -23.86 12.03
CA ASP A 3 34.20 -24.85 12.04
C ASP A 3 33.92 -26.00 11.05
N ASN A 4 34.85 -26.96 10.98
CA ASN A 4 34.77 -28.12 10.10
C ASN A 4 33.60 -29.08 10.42
N ASN A 5 32.89 -28.85 11.53
CA ASN A 5 31.72 -29.59 11.96
C ASN A 5 30.45 -28.74 11.90
N ASN A 6 30.47 -27.62 11.17
CA ASN A 6 29.36 -26.67 11.02
C ASN A 6 28.91 -25.97 12.32
N ILE A 7 29.78 -25.84 13.32
CA ILE A 7 29.47 -25.14 14.58
C ILE A 7 29.93 -23.67 14.50
N PRO A 8 29.09 -22.69 14.87
CA PRO A 8 29.46 -21.28 14.85
C PRO A 8 30.59 -20.93 15.82
N ILE A 9 31.68 -20.44 15.25
CA ILE A 9 32.87 -19.94 15.95
C ILE A 9 33.04 -18.44 15.76
N CYS A 10 33.47 -17.77 16.83
CA CYS A 10 33.78 -16.35 16.89
C CYS A 10 35.30 -16.21 16.99
N ALA A 11 35.90 -15.32 16.20
CA ALA A 11 37.34 -15.01 16.30
C ALA A 11 37.52 -13.63 16.94
N ASP A 12 38.46 -13.51 17.87
CA ASP A 12 38.83 -12.21 18.45
C ASP A 12 39.80 -11.43 17.53
N SER A 13 40.19 -10.23 17.95
CA SER A 13 41.15 -9.38 17.22
C SER A 13 42.56 -9.98 17.13
N THR A 14 42.84 -11.09 17.83
CA THR A 14 44.08 -11.87 17.76
C THR A 14 43.94 -13.14 16.94
N ASN A 15 42.79 -13.33 16.28
CA ASN A 15 42.45 -14.46 15.42
C ASN A 15 42.36 -15.81 16.16
N GLN A 16 42.20 -15.79 17.49
CA GLN A 16 41.87 -16.98 18.28
C GLN A 16 40.37 -17.25 18.21
N THR A 17 40.00 -18.52 17.99
CA THR A 17 38.61 -18.95 17.77
C THR A 17 37.99 -19.54 19.04
N TYR A 18 36.77 -19.10 19.36
CA TYR A 18 35.99 -19.54 20.52
C TYR A 18 34.56 -19.93 20.12
N GLN A 19 33.94 -20.79 20.92
CA GLN A 19 32.52 -21.13 20.79
C GLN A 19 31.68 -19.93 21.24
N CYS A 20 30.87 -19.37 20.33
CA CYS A 20 30.09 -18.18 20.63
C CYS A 20 29.03 -18.52 21.70
N GLN A 21 29.08 -17.87 22.87
CA GLN A 21 28.00 -17.93 23.86
C GLN A 21 26.75 -17.28 23.24
N SER A 22 25.64 -18.02 23.22
CA SER A 22 24.36 -17.61 22.64
C SER A 22 23.86 -16.30 23.28
N SER A 23 24.02 -15.19 22.57
CA SER A 23 23.42 -13.92 22.97
C SER A 23 21.91 -13.95 22.66
N SER A 24 21.12 -13.54 23.64
CA SER A 24 19.65 -13.59 23.69
C SER A 24 18.93 -12.63 22.72
N ILE A 25 19.53 -12.31 21.58
CA ILE A 25 18.97 -11.43 20.53
C ILE A 25 18.85 -12.13 19.17
N GLU A 26 19.34 -13.37 19.05
CA GLU A 26 19.28 -14.14 17.80
C GLU A 26 17.95 -14.89 17.59
N GLY A 27 16.86 -14.35 18.13
CA GLY A 27 15.51 -14.91 18.08
C GLY A 27 14.57 -14.32 17.02
N VAL A 28 14.91 -13.22 16.33
CA VAL A 28 13.98 -12.58 15.37
C VAL A 28 14.67 -11.96 14.15
N ARG A 29 15.53 -12.70 13.48
CA ARG A 29 15.59 -12.60 12.01
C ARG A 29 15.28 -13.94 11.43
N ARG A 30 13.96 -14.21 11.34
CA ARG A 30 13.41 -15.03 10.27
C ARG A 30 13.86 -14.39 8.96
N LEU A 31 15.07 -14.75 8.52
CA LEU A 31 15.38 -14.78 7.11
C LEU A 31 14.28 -15.65 6.52
N TYR A 32 13.37 -15.02 5.78
CA TYR A 32 12.56 -15.71 4.79
C TYR A 32 13.42 -16.80 4.17
N PRO A 33 12.90 -18.03 4.00
CA PRO A 33 13.68 -19.07 3.36
C PRO A 33 14.21 -18.48 2.06
N LYS A 34 15.54 -18.30 1.95
CA LYS A 34 16.19 -18.15 0.66
C LYS A 34 15.68 -19.36 -0.09
N HIS A 35 14.77 -19.15 -1.04
CA HIS A 35 14.07 -20.19 -1.79
C HIS A 35 15.05 -21.32 -2.02
N GLN A 36 14.95 -22.37 -1.19
CA GLN A 36 15.73 -23.55 -1.37
C GLN A 36 15.06 -24.14 -2.58
N LEU A 37 15.64 -23.87 -3.75
CA LEU A 37 15.22 -24.46 -5.00
C LEU A 37 15.14 -25.94 -4.69
N ILE A 38 13.91 -26.44 -4.60
CA ILE A 38 13.66 -27.86 -4.53
C ILE A 38 14.30 -28.35 -5.80
N TYR A 39 15.44 -29.04 -5.67
CA TYR A 39 15.90 -29.92 -6.72
C TYR A 39 14.71 -30.81 -6.96
N ASN A 40 14.01 -30.59 -8.07
CA ASN A 40 12.96 -31.49 -8.52
C ASN A 40 13.69 -32.79 -8.87
N SER A 41 14.02 -33.61 -7.87
CA SER A 41 14.44 -34.99 -8.06
C SER A 41 13.18 -35.77 -8.41
N SER A 42 12.68 -35.53 -9.62
CA SER A 42 11.65 -36.36 -10.21
C SER A 42 12.30 -37.70 -10.54
N GLN A 43 12.22 -38.66 -9.61
CA GLN A 43 12.60 -40.04 -9.91
C GLN A 43 11.49 -40.63 -10.78
N VAL A 44 11.66 -40.55 -12.10
CA VAL A 44 10.80 -41.22 -13.06
C VAL A 44 11.35 -42.63 -13.26
N THR A 45 10.73 -43.63 -12.64
CA THR A 45 11.01 -45.03 -12.94
C THR A 45 10.13 -45.45 -14.11
N TYR A 46 10.72 -45.70 -15.27
CA TYR A 46 9.98 -46.20 -16.43
C TYR A 46 10.74 -47.34 -17.14
N SER A 47 10.01 -48.37 -17.53
CA SER A 47 10.53 -49.58 -18.18
C SER A 47 10.24 -49.55 -19.69
N SER A 48 11.28 -49.85 -20.46
CA SER A 48 11.46 -49.76 -21.92
C SER A 48 10.33 -50.30 -22.78
N VAL A 49 9.79 -49.50 -23.73
CA VAL A 49 10.20 -49.41 -25.16
C VAL A 49 9.61 -48.11 -25.77
N ASN A 50 10.44 -47.24 -26.37
CA ASN A 50 10.04 -46.05 -27.18
C ASN A 50 8.95 -45.13 -26.61
N SER A 51 9.12 -44.64 -25.38
CA SER A 51 8.14 -43.74 -24.74
C SER A 51 8.62 -42.29 -24.79
N GLN A 52 7.86 -41.40 -25.44
CA GLN A 52 8.14 -39.97 -25.43
C GLN A 52 7.58 -39.35 -24.15
N LEU A 53 8.46 -38.80 -23.30
CA LEU A 53 8.09 -38.05 -22.11
C LEU A 53 8.22 -36.54 -22.38
N THR A 54 7.11 -35.80 -22.29
CA THR A 54 7.11 -34.34 -22.40
C THR A 54 7.04 -33.73 -21.01
N ILE A 55 8.06 -32.95 -20.64
CA ILE A 55 8.13 -32.24 -19.36
C ILE A 55 8.02 -30.74 -19.63
N ASN A 56 7.01 -30.09 -19.06
CA ASN A 56 6.84 -28.64 -19.09
C ASN A 56 7.19 -28.04 -17.73
N PHE A 57 7.97 -26.97 -17.69
CA PHE A 57 8.33 -26.25 -16.46
C PHE A 57 8.41 -24.74 -16.73
N ARG A 58 8.36 -23.93 -15.67
CA ARG A 58 8.58 -22.47 -15.73
C ARG A 58 9.85 -22.11 -14.97
N TYR A 59 10.66 -21.24 -15.54
CA TYR A 59 11.86 -20.73 -14.87
C TYR A 59 11.50 -19.60 -13.92
N SER A 60 12.06 -19.63 -12.71
CA SER A 60 11.95 -18.52 -11.75
C SER A 60 13.03 -17.44 -11.95
N ASP A 61 14.09 -17.74 -12.72
CA ASP A 61 15.21 -16.84 -13.01
C ASP A 61 15.55 -16.90 -14.51
N CYS A 62 15.86 -15.73 -15.09
CA CYS A 62 16.27 -15.53 -16.49
C CYS A 62 17.63 -16.18 -16.82
N SER A 63 18.39 -16.60 -15.82
CA SER A 63 19.74 -17.16 -15.95
C SER A 63 19.77 -18.61 -16.48
N ARG A 64 19.10 -18.89 -17.62
CA ARG A 64 19.14 -20.15 -18.41
C ARG A 64 19.68 -21.40 -17.67
N PRO A 65 19.03 -21.94 -16.62
CA PRO A 65 19.59 -23.09 -15.93
C PRO A 65 19.44 -24.33 -16.82
N THR A 66 20.53 -25.07 -16.98
CA THR A 66 20.54 -26.41 -17.59
C THR A 66 19.81 -27.37 -16.64
N LEU A 67 18.59 -27.76 -17.01
CA LEU A 67 17.73 -28.56 -16.12
C LEU A 67 18.01 -30.07 -16.15
N PHE A 68 18.80 -30.54 -17.10
CA PHE A 68 19.04 -31.97 -17.29
C PHE A 68 20.52 -32.27 -17.20
N THR A 69 20.89 -33.09 -16.22
CA THR A 69 22.19 -33.77 -16.17
C THR A 69 21.92 -35.24 -16.46
N SER A 70 22.53 -35.78 -17.52
CA SER A 70 22.43 -37.21 -17.82
C SER A 70 23.22 -37.98 -16.76
N TRP A 71 22.53 -38.74 -15.92
CA TRP A 71 23.17 -39.72 -15.04
C TRP A 71 23.60 -40.95 -15.86
N PRO A 72 24.73 -41.60 -15.55
CA PRO A 72 25.44 -42.42 -16.52
C PRO A 72 24.69 -43.73 -16.74
N THR A 73 24.52 -44.12 -18.01
CA THR A 73 24.44 -45.50 -18.56
C THR A 73 23.28 -45.85 -19.52
N SER A 74 22.41 -44.92 -19.91
CA SER A 74 21.42 -45.20 -20.98
C SER A 74 21.39 -44.14 -22.07
N SER A 75 21.27 -44.58 -23.32
CA SER A 75 21.24 -43.78 -24.56
C SER A 75 19.97 -42.93 -24.69
N THR A 76 19.77 -41.98 -23.77
CA THR A 76 18.62 -41.08 -23.76
C THR A 76 18.98 -39.79 -24.49
N THR A 77 18.39 -39.58 -25.66
CA THR A 77 18.52 -38.31 -26.40
C THR A 77 17.52 -37.31 -25.84
N VAL A 78 18.01 -36.29 -25.14
CA VAL A 78 17.18 -35.19 -24.64
C VAL A 78 17.12 -34.11 -25.72
N ASN A 79 15.99 -34.03 -26.42
CA ASN A 79 15.75 -32.98 -27.41
C ASN A 79 14.86 -31.89 -26.80
N ARG A 80 15.33 -30.64 -26.88
CA ARG A 80 14.50 -29.49 -26.51
C ARG A 80 13.43 -29.28 -27.57
N ALA A 81 12.18 -29.57 -27.22
CA ALA A 81 11.05 -29.45 -28.15
C ALA A 81 10.73 -27.98 -28.53
N SER A 82 10.90 -27.04 -27.60
CA SER A 82 10.65 -25.62 -27.86
C SER A 82 11.57 -24.73 -27.02
N ALA A 83 11.86 -23.54 -27.55
CA ALA A 83 12.57 -22.54 -26.77
C ALA A 83 11.67 -21.94 -25.68
N ALA A 84 12.25 -21.58 -24.53
CA ALA A 84 11.53 -20.77 -23.56
C ALA A 84 11.32 -19.36 -24.14
N SER A 85 10.22 -18.72 -23.78
CA SER A 85 9.97 -17.33 -24.12
C SER A 85 11.07 -16.43 -23.57
N ASP A 86 11.47 -15.43 -24.34
CA ASP A 86 12.43 -14.42 -23.90
C ASP A 86 11.88 -13.63 -22.71
N ALA A 87 12.78 -13.13 -21.86
CA ALA A 87 12.40 -12.35 -20.70
C ALA A 87 11.79 -11.00 -21.12
N ALA A 88 10.83 -10.52 -20.33
CA ALA A 88 10.26 -9.20 -20.52
C ALA A 88 11.36 -8.12 -20.41
N SER A 89 11.56 -7.35 -21.47
CA SER A 89 12.65 -6.38 -21.61
C SER A 89 12.21 -5.18 -22.45
N GLY A 90 13.06 -4.15 -22.53
CA GLY A 90 12.75 -2.89 -23.20
C GLY A 90 12.38 -1.77 -22.23
N THR A 91 11.79 -0.70 -22.75
CA THR A 91 11.48 0.51 -21.98
C THR A 91 10.06 0.99 -22.24
N TYR A 92 9.51 1.71 -21.28
CA TYR A 92 8.25 2.43 -21.42
C TYR A 92 8.35 3.82 -20.79
N ASP A 93 7.41 4.68 -21.14
CA ASP A 93 7.27 6.00 -20.55
C ASP A 93 6.02 6.01 -19.66
N LEU A 94 6.15 6.61 -18.48
CA LEU A 94 5.05 6.77 -17.53
C LEU A 94 4.59 8.22 -17.55
N VAL A 95 3.29 8.45 -17.68
CA VAL A 95 2.69 9.79 -17.65
C VAL A 95 1.81 9.94 -16.42
N PHE A 96 2.09 10.95 -15.60
CA PHE A 96 1.36 11.27 -14.38
C PHE A 96 1.37 12.79 -14.15
N ASN A 97 0.22 13.38 -13.80
CA ASN A 97 0.06 14.83 -13.60
C ASN A 97 0.64 15.70 -14.74
N SER A 98 0.42 15.30 -15.99
CA SER A 98 0.97 15.97 -17.19
C SER A 98 2.50 15.97 -17.30
N GLN A 99 3.19 15.22 -16.44
CA GLN A 99 4.63 14.99 -16.50
C GLN A 99 4.91 13.61 -17.08
N THR A 100 5.89 13.53 -17.98
CA THR A 100 6.36 12.29 -18.58
C THR A 100 7.68 11.86 -17.94
N TYR A 101 7.73 10.61 -17.49
CA TYR A 101 8.90 9.92 -16.95
C TYR A 101 9.35 8.91 -17.99
N SER A 102 10.30 9.32 -18.82
CA SER A 102 10.69 8.56 -20.00
C SER A 102 11.70 7.47 -19.70
N SER A 103 11.80 6.46 -20.57
CA SER A 103 12.85 5.42 -20.58
C SER A 103 12.94 4.62 -19.28
N ILE A 104 11.81 4.16 -18.75
CA ILE A 104 11.75 3.25 -17.60
C ILE A 104 11.94 1.81 -18.10
N PRO A 105 12.98 1.09 -17.66
CA PRO A 105 13.15 -0.32 -18.01
C PRO A 105 12.00 -1.17 -17.47
N VAL A 106 11.53 -2.13 -18.26
CA VAL A 106 10.47 -3.07 -17.85
C VAL A 106 10.90 -3.92 -16.64
N ASP A 107 12.18 -4.24 -16.53
CA ASP A 107 12.79 -5.07 -15.49
C ASP A 107 13.42 -4.27 -14.33
N ILE A 108 13.15 -2.97 -14.23
CA ILE A 108 13.67 -2.09 -13.18
C ILE A 108 13.44 -2.66 -11.77
N SER A 109 14.39 -2.45 -10.85
CA SER A 109 14.19 -2.87 -9.46
C SER A 109 13.13 -2.00 -8.77
N ALA A 110 12.48 -2.54 -7.74
CA ALA A 110 11.48 -1.78 -6.98
C ALA A 110 12.08 -0.50 -6.36
N THR A 111 13.31 -0.60 -5.85
CA THR A 111 14.05 0.52 -5.25
C THR A 111 14.41 1.57 -6.28
N ASP A 112 14.90 1.17 -7.46
CA ASP A 112 15.27 2.13 -8.50
C ASP A 112 14.04 2.82 -9.09
N LEU A 113 12.92 2.10 -9.24
CA LEU A 113 11.66 2.68 -9.66
C LEU A 113 11.16 3.70 -8.65
N ALA A 114 11.20 3.38 -7.35
CA ALA A 114 10.86 4.31 -6.29
C ALA A 114 11.76 5.56 -6.36
N ASN A 115 13.09 5.40 -6.38
CA ASN A 115 14.04 6.52 -6.43
C ASN A 115 13.79 7.44 -7.64
N ARG A 116 13.48 6.83 -8.80
CA ARG A 116 13.22 7.58 -10.02
C ARG A 116 11.94 8.40 -9.93
N LEU A 117 10.84 7.83 -9.44
CA LEU A 117 9.55 8.54 -9.33
C LEU A 117 9.57 9.60 -8.22
N GLN A 118 10.26 9.32 -7.11
CA GLN A 118 10.42 10.25 -5.98
C GLN A 118 11.22 11.51 -6.34
N SER A 119 11.94 11.52 -7.47
CA SER A 119 12.62 12.73 -7.97
C SER A 119 11.64 13.86 -8.31
N SER A 120 10.38 13.54 -8.59
CA SER A 120 9.32 14.52 -8.76
C SER A 120 8.59 14.78 -7.45
N SER A 121 8.30 16.06 -7.18
CA SER A 121 7.50 16.50 -6.05
C SER A 121 6.08 15.91 -6.04
N ASP A 122 5.57 15.47 -7.20
CA ASP A 122 4.23 14.90 -7.33
C ASP A 122 4.04 13.61 -6.51
N PHE A 123 5.10 12.80 -6.41
CA PHE A 123 5.02 11.47 -5.80
C PHE A 123 5.27 11.49 -4.29
N GLY A 124 6.12 12.38 -3.78
CA GLY A 124 6.55 12.35 -2.38
C GLY A 124 7.31 11.06 -2.07
N TYR A 125 7.25 10.54 -0.84
CA TYR A 125 7.82 9.23 -0.52
C TYR A 125 6.90 8.10 -0.97
N LEU A 126 7.49 7.12 -1.66
CA LEU A 126 6.79 5.97 -2.21
C LEU A 126 7.30 4.66 -1.59
N ASN A 127 6.37 3.73 -1.37
CA ASN A 127 6.69 2.33 -1.16
C ASN A 127 6.37 1.58 -2.46
N VAL A 128 7.39 0.98 -3.07
CA VAL A 128 7.24 0.22 -4.32
C VAL A 128 7.58 -1.23 -4.06
N THR A 129 6.67 -2.13 -4.44
CA THR A 129 6.92 -3.58 -4.39
C THR A 129 6.86 -4.17 -5.78
N ARG A 130 7.86 -5.01 -6.11
CA ARG A 130 7.92 -5.74 -7.38
C ARG A 130 7.62 -7.22 -7.12
N THR A 131 6.75 -7.79 -7.93
CA THR A 131 6.44 -9.22 -7.97
C THR A 131 6.48 -9.73 -9.41
N GLY A 132 6.40 -11.05 -9.58
CA GLY A 132 6.50 -11.70 -10.90
C GLY A 132 7.84 -12.37 -11.14
N ASP A 133 7.99 -12.92 -12.34
CA ASP A 133 9.15 -13.69 -12.79
C ASP A 133 9.64 -13.20 -14.17
N CYS A 134 10.53 -13.95 -14.82
CA CYS A 134 11.09 -13.58 -16.11
C CYS A 134 10.04 -13.36 -17.23
N SER A 135 8.85 -13.95 -17.09
CA SER A 135 7.77 -13.83 -18.07
C SER A 135 6.93 -12.57 -17.92
N GLY A 136 7.02 -11.88 -16.77
CA GLY A 136 6.28 -10.66 -16.52
C GLY A 136 6.45 -10.14 -15.10
N TYR A 137 6.49 -8.81 -14.99
CA TYR A 137 6.66 -8.10 -13.73
C TYR A 137 5.41 -7.30 -13.38
N SER A 138 5.12 -7.21 -12.08
CA SER A 138 4.08 -6.34 -11.55
C SER A 138 4.68 -5.43 -10.49
N TYR A 139 4.40 -4.14 -10.61
CA TYR A 139 4.86 -3.11 -9.69
C TYR A 139 3.65 -2.51 -8.98
N THR A 140 3.63 -2.58 -7.66
CA THR A 140 2.66 -1.88 -6.82
C THR A 140 3.32 -0.64 -6.26
N ILE A 141 2.74 0.53 -6.55
CA ILE A 141 3.20 1.82 -6.06
C ILE A 141 2.21 2.27 -4.99
N GLU A 142 2.72 2.51 -3.79
CA GLU A 142 1.97 3.02 -2.65
C GLU A 142 2.52 4.40 -2.26
N TRP A 143 1.62 5.38 -2.13
CA TRP A 143 1.98 6.75 -1.74
C TRP A 143 1.95 6.87 -0.22
N ILE A 144 3.11 7.11 0.39
CA ILE A 144 3.25 7.17 1.85
C ILE A 144 2.99 8.58 2.38
N THR A 145 3.64 9.60 1.82
CA THR A 145 3.47 10.99 2.31
C THR A 145 2.39 11.74 1.56
N ASN A 146 2.31 11.54 0.24
CA ASN A 146 1.34 12.23 -0.61
C ASN A 146 0.15 11.31 -0.87
N GLY A 147 -0.63 10.95 0.15
CA GLY A 147 -1.80 10.08 0.01
C GLY A 147 -2.99 10.73 -0.74
N GLY A 148 -4.18 10.14 -0.57
CA GLY A 148 -5.42 10.63 -1.17
C GLY A 148 -5.69 10.12 -2.58
N GLN A 149 -6.79 10.57 -3.19
CA GLN A 149 -7.19 10.15 -4.53
C GLN A 149 -6.19 10.69 -5.57
N LYS A 150 -5.62 9.78 -6.37
CA LYS A 150 -4.66 10.13 -7.44
C LYS A 150 -5.30 10.03 -8.81
N SER A 151 -4.82 10.89 -9.72
CA SER A 151 -5.11 10.76 -11.15
C SER A 151 -4.57 9.42 -11.68
N PRO A 152 -5.22 8.79 -12.66
CA PRO A 152 -4.70 7.57 -13.26
C PRO A 152 -3.32 7.79 -13.88
N ILE A 153 -2.42 6.82 -13.69
CA ILE A 153 -1.16 6.75 -14.42
C ILE A 153 -1.47 6.25 -15.84
N SER A 154 -0.85 6.85 -16.85
CA SER A 154 -0.90 6.36 -18.23
C SER A 154 0.47 5.86 -18.67
N ILE A 155 0.51 4.87 -19.55
CA ILE A 155 1.75 4.29 -20.09
C ILE A 155 1.82 4.60 -21.58
N THR A 156 2.98 5.07 -22.04
CA THR A 156 3.25 5.41 -23.44
C THR A 156 4.60 4.83 -23.88
N ASN A 157 4.93 4.97 -25.16
CA ASN A 157 6.21 4.54 -25.74
C ASN A 157 6.57 3.06 -25.48
N THR A 158 5.63 2.15 -25.78
CA THR A 158 5.79 0.71 -25.53
C THR A 158 6.40 -0.06 -26.71
N ALA A 159 6.91 0.64 -27.73
CA ALA A 159 7.38 0.03 -28.97
C ALA A 159 8.66 -0.79 -28.81
N SER A 160 9.49 -0.46 -27.81
CA SER A 160 10.73 -1.19 -27.51
C SER A 160 10.52 -2.41 -26.61
N ILE A 161 9.28 -2.69 -26.19
CA ILE A 161 8.99 -3.78 -25.26
C ILE A 161 9.02 -5.11 -25.99
N LEU A 162 9.78 -6.04 -25.42
CA LEU A 162 9.94 -7.41 -25.89
C LEU A 162 9.58 -8.38 -24.75
N PRO A 163 9.17 -9.62 -25.07
CA PRO A 163 8.85 -10.14 -26.39
C PRO A 163 7.56 -9.55 -26.98
N ALA A 164 7.39 -9.62 -28.30
CA ALA A 164 6.22 -9.08 -28.99
C ALA A 164 4.91 -9.65 -28.44
N GLY A 165 3.94 -8.78 -28.15
CA GLY A 165 2.68 -9.14 -27.47
C GLY A 165 2.68 -8.87 -25.96
N THR A 166 3.82 -8.48 -25.39
CA THR A 166 3.89 -7.99 -24.00
C THR A 166 3.26 -6.61 -23.91
N THR A 167 2.38 -6.41 -22.92
CA THR A 167 1.68 -5.14 -22.69
C THR A 167 1.95 -4.66 -21.26
N VAL A 168 2.13 -3.35 -21.12
CA VAL A 168 2.26 -2.69 -19.80
C VAL A 168 0.99 -1.91 -19.56
N THR A 169 0.23 -2.33 -18.55
CA THR A 169 -1.07 -1.75 -18.23
C THR A 169 -1.07 -1.21 -16.80
N PRO A 170 -1.43 0.07 -16.60
CA PRO A 170 -1.64 0.62 -15.27
C PRO A 170 -3.04 0.23 -14.77
N SER A 171 -3.16 -0.08 -13.49
CA SER A 171 -4.45 -0.33 -12.82
C SER A 171 -4.45 0.26 -11.42
N ILE A 172 -5.63 0.67 -10.95
CA ILE A 172 -5.81 1.20 -9.60
C ILE A 172 -6.12 0.03 -8.66
N VAL A 173 -5.20 -0.26 -7.74
CA VAL A 173 -5.39 -1.31 -6.72
C VAL A 173 -6.30 -0.80 -5.59
N GLN A 174 -6.04 0.41 -5.12
CA GLN A 174 -6.82 1.06 -4.07
C GLN A 174 -6.91 2.56 -4.35
N SER A 175 -8.13 3.08 -4.38
CA SER A 175 -8.36 4.51 -4.43
C SER A 175 -8.07 5.12 -3.06
N GLY A 176 -7.14 6.08 -3.01
CA GLY A 176 -6.93 6.88 -1.82
C GLY A 176 -8.13 7.81 -1.57
N GLY A 177 -8.36 8.12 -0.30
CA GLY A 177 -9.47 8.96 0.13
C GLY A 177 -9.58 8.98 1.65
N VAL A 178 -10.50 9.79 2.16
CA VAL A 178 -10.84 9.76 3.59
C VAL A 178 -12.01 8.82 3.78
N LEU A 179 -11.79 7.74 4.55
CA LEU A 179 -12.86 6.85 4.95
C LEU A 179 -13.36 7.28 6.33
N PHE A 180 -14.52 7.92 6.38
CA PHE A 180 -15.23 8.19 7.63
C PHE A 180 -15.98 6.93 8.08
N LYS A 181 -15.41 6.19 9.04
CA LYS A 181 -16.07 5.02 9.64
C LYS A 181 -15.82 4.94 11.15
N PRO A 182 -16.85 5.09 12.01
CA PRO A 182 -18.24 5.44 11.67
C PRO A 182 -18.36 6.87 11.11
N LEU A 183 -19.46 7.16 10.40
CA LEU A 183 -19.80 8.52 10.02
C LEU A 183 -20.09 9.33 11.29
N SER A 184 -19.37 10.43 11.49
CA SER A 184 -19.64 11.36 12.57
C SER A 184 -21.04 11.97 12.40
N GLY A 185 -21.76 12.20 13.50
CA GLY A 185 -23.15 12.65 13.43
C GLY A 185 -23.34 14.04 12.81
N ASP A 186 -22.34 14.91 12.91
CA ASP A 186 -22.27 16.22 12.23
C ASP A 186 -22.33 16.09 10.70
N MET A 187 -21.74 15.02 10.15
CA MET A 187 -21.80 14.70 8.72
C MET A 187 -23.20 14.27 8.25
N THR A 188 -24.12 14.01 9.17
CA THR A 188 -25.53 13.66 8.87
C THR A 188 -26.49 14.84 9.04
N ARG A 189 -25.97 16.04 9.34
CA ARG A 189 -26.78 17.23 9.56
C ARG A 189 -27.49 17.67 8.27
N THR A 190 -28.81 17.82 8.34
CA THR A 190 -29.61 18.37 7.23
C THR A 190 -29.52 19.90 7.21
N TYR A 191 -29.49 20.49 6.02
CA TYR A 191 -29.58 21.93 5.85
C TYR A 191 -30.92 22.47 6.35
N GLN A 192 -30.89 23.51 7.19
CA GLN A 192 -32.07 24.19 7.73
C GLN A 192 -31.83 25.70 7.70
N THR A 193 -32.85 26.47 7.35
CA THR A 193 -32.77 27.94 7.26
C THR A 193 -32.89 28.64 8.61
N ASN A 194 -33.56 28.00 9.57
CA ASN A 194 -33.71 28.50 10.93
C ASN A 194 -32.77 27.72 11.89
N PRO A 195 -32.36 28.33 13.02
CA PRO A 195 -31.65 27.61 14.07
C PRO A 195 -32.45 26.38 14.52
N GLN A 196 -31.76 25.29 14.82
CA GLN A 196 -32.36 24.03 15.25
C GLN A 196 -31.98 23.73 16.69
N VAL A 197 -32.89 23.10 17.45
CA VAL A 197 -32.53 22.51 18.74
C VAL A 197 -31.78 21.19 18.50
N GLU A 198 -30.63 21.04 19.13
CA GLU A 198 -29.84 19.81 19.08
C GLU A 198 -29.85 19.11 20.44
N VAL A 199 -30.15 17.81 20.44
CA VAL A 199 -30.21 16.98 21.65
C VAL A 199 -29.27 15.81 21.51
N PHE A 200 -28.40 15.60 22.50
CA PHE A 200 -27.48 14.47 22.55
C PHE A 200 -27.95 13.46 23.61
N VAL A 201 -28.16 12.21 23.21
CA VAL A 201 -28.46 11.10 24.13
C VAL A 201 -27.26 10.16 24.15
N GLY A 202 -26.55 10.11 25.28
CA GLY A 202 -25.33 9.28 25.39
C GLY A 202 -24.21 9.68 24.42
N GLY A 203 -24.17 10.95 23.98
CA GLY A 203 -23.19 11.46 23.02
C GLY A 203 -23.59 11.31 21.54
N TYR A 204 -24.75 10.70 21.26
CA TYR A 204 -25.28 10.59 19.90
C TYR A 204 -26.29 11.71 19.61
N PRO A 205 -26.18 12.43 18.49
CA PRO A 205 -27.17 13.44 18.12
C PRO A 205 -28.51 12.77 17.81
N SER A 206 -29.59 13.42 18.24
CA SER A 206 -30.96 12.92 18.07
C SER A 206 -31.57 13.45 16.77
N GLU A 207 -32.45 12.66 16.16
CA GLU A 207 -33.25 13.07 15.01
C GLU A 207 -34.52 13.78 15.45
N CYS A 208 -34.86 14.87 14.76
CA CYS A 208 -36.18 15.50 14.90
C CYS A 208 -37.22 14.71 14.08
N ILE A 209 -38.08 13.94 14.76
CA ILE A 209 -39.09 13.10 14.11
C ILE A 209 -40.48 13.74 14.28
N GLY A 210 -41.23 13.93 13.18
CA GLY A 210 -42.64 14.32 13.22
C GLY A 210 -43.03 15.48 12.29
N THR A 211 -44.03 16.27 12.71
CA THR A 211 -44.56 17.44 11.97
C THR A 211 -43.94 18.77 12.38
N GLY A 212 -43.08 18.78 13.39
CA GLY A 212 -42.43 19.98 13.92
C GLY A 212 -41.02 20.10 13.37
N THR A 213 -40.66 21.29 12.90
CA THR A 213 -39.40 21.57 12.22
C THR A 213 -38.18 21.67 13.15
N CYS A 214 -38.28 21.27 14.43
CA CYS A 214 -37.28 21.52 15.50
C CYS A 214 -36.65 22.94 15.49
N ASP A 215 -37.36 23.88 14.87
CA ASP A 215 -36.93 25.25 14.72
C ASP A 215 -36.91 25.92 16.08
N PHE A 216 -35.84 26.66 16.33
CA PHE A 216 -35.72 27.52 17.46
C PHE A 216 -35.69 28.97 17.00
N GLN A 217 -36.67 29.76 17.44
CA GLN A 217 -36.74 31.19 17.20
C GLN A 217 -36.99 31.92 18.51
N TRP A 218 -36.24 33.01 18.70
CA TRP A 218 -36.46 33.92 19.81
C TRP A 218 -37.74 34.72 19.57
N LEU A 219 -38.69 34.63 20.50
CA LEU A 219 -39.87 35.48 20.47
C LEU A 219 -39.48 36.88 20.93
N SER A 220 -39.82 37.90 20.14
CA SER A 220 -39.55 39.30 20.48
C SER A 220 -40.21 39.71 21.81
N SER A 221 -41.36 39.13 22.15
CA SER A 221 -42.05 39.34 23.43
C SER A 221 -41.34 38.73 24.64
N GLN A 222 -40.40 37.80 24.44
CA GLN A 222 -39.65 37.11 25.49
C GLN A 222 -38.14 37.37 25.42
N THR A 223 -37.69 38.21 24.49
CA THR A 223 -36.28 38.56 24.32
C THR A 223 -36.02 39.91 25.00
N PRO A 224 -35.30 39.97 26.13
CA PRO A 224 -35.00 41.23 26.78
C PRO A 224 -34.12 42.13 25.89
N THR A 225 -34.34 43.43 25.95
CA THR A 225 -33.51 44.41 25.25
C THR A 225 -32.87 45.35 26.25
N VAL A 226 -31.57 45.60 26.09
CA VAL A 226 -30.83 46.55 26.93
C VAL A 226 -30.87 47.91 26.26
N SER A 227 -31.36 48.93 26.97
CA SER A 227 -31.41 50.31 26.47
C SER A 227 -30.29 51.19 27.03
N ALA A 228 -29.82 50.95 28.25
CA ALA A 228 -28.72 51.69 28.84
C ALA A 228 -27.98 50.87 29.90
N VAL A 229 -26.69 51.17 30.08
CA VAL A 229 -25.87 50.63 31.16
C VAL A 229 -25.19 51.80 31.84
N SER A 230 -25.36 51.94 33.15
CA SER A 230 -24.71 52.99 33.95
C SER A 230 -24.02 52.40 35.17
N GLN A 231 -22.85 52.92 35.49
CA GLN A 231 -22.07 52.50 36.64
C GLN A 231 -22.01 53.64 37.67
N ASN A 232 -22.31 53.33 38.92
CA ASN A 232 -22.11 54.23 40.04
C ASN A 232 -21.29 53.55 41.13
N SER A 233 -20.02 53.96 41.26
CA SER A 233 -19.04 53.36 42.17
C SER A 233 -18.90 51.84 41.91
N MET A 234 -19.39 51.01 42.84
CA MET A 234 -19.34 49.54 42.72
C MET A 234 -20.65 48.91 42.18
N THR A 235 -21.67 49.71 41.85
CA THR A 235 -22.96 49.20 41.36
C THR A 235 -23.10 49.45 39.86
N LEU A 236 -23.43 48.39 39.10
CA LEU A 236 -23.76 48.45 37.69
C LEU A 236 -25.28 48.32 37.52
N THR A 237 -25.91 49.36 36.96
CA THR A 237 -27.35 49.39 36.66
C THR A 237 -27.54 49.19 35.17
N ILE A 238 -28.26 48.12 34.81
CA ILE A 238 -28.65 47.81 33.42
C ILE A 238 -30.13 48.13 33.27
N THR A 239 -30.46 49.04 32.37
CA THR A 239 -31.83 49.45 32.05
C THR A 239 -32.24 48.88 30.70
N GLY A 240 -33.50 48.48 30.57
CA GLY A 240 -33.99 47.74 29.42
C GLY A 240 -35.41 47.24 29.61
N THR A 241 -35.89 46.45 28.66
CA THR A 241 -37.23 45.84 28.67
C THR A 241 -37.13 44.32 28.65
N GLY A 242 -38.16 43.63 29.13
CA GLY A 242 -38.24 42.15 29.06
C GLY A 242 -37.35 41.40 30.06
N PHE A 243 -36.72 42.08 31.03
CA PHE A 243 -36.00 41.38 32.10
C PHE A 243 -36.97 40.62 33.01
N SER A 244 -36.62 39.38 33.35
CA SER A 244 -37.39 38.56 34.29
C SER A 244 -37.40 39.22 35.67
N THR A 245 -38.58 39.32 36.28
CA THR A 245 -38.76 39.72 37.69
C THR A 245 -38.64 38.56 38.65
N THR A 246 -38.48 37.34 38.12
CA THR A 246 -38.30 36.12 38.91
C THR A 246 -36.85 35.66 38.77
N THR A 247 -36.18 35.48 39.91
CA THR A 247 -34.96 34.69 39.98
C THR A 247 -35.35 33.25 39.68
N ASN A 248 -34.94 32.71 38.54
CA ASN A 248 -35.01 31.26 38.30
C ASN A 248 -34.13 30.60 39.36
N ALA A 249 -34.75 29.91 40.32
CA ALA A 249 -34.09 29.07 41.30
C ALA A 249 -33.73 27.72 40.70
#